data_AF-A0A7X8ZM33-F1
#
_entry.id   AF-A0A7X8ZM33-F1
#
_cell.length_a   1.000
_cell.length_b   1.000
_cell.length_c   1.000
_cell.angle_alpha   90.00
_cell.angle_beta   90.00
_cell.angle_gamma   90.00
#
_symmetry.space_group_name_H-M   'P 1'
#
loop_
_entity.id
_entity.type
_entity.pdbx_description
1 polymer ?
#
loop_
_entity_poly.entity_id
_entity_poly.type
_entity_poly.pdbx_seq_one_letter_code
_entity_poly.pdbx_strand_id
1 'polypeptide(L)'
;VDGRACTLPLVFLQVALEYSIHELIYLGLQICSYREGDRPRCTVEELRTCAEELRGHRGRRKALRAIRYLADNSRSPMESILYMFLRLPNALGGCGFKEIVLNEKIVLEDGSKTYFADLYVPSSKLDIEYDSEEFHSSASEISRDRERTAHLEAEGYRVVSVGYSQLNNLKAFRNLARQLSRLIGKRIYIRARKFFESFVALRDLLLRKGHSIRSRFRKIHRHEVPWHSGVRTAYRIYLTAWNRLIRHPNLPLVLTRSP
;
A
#
# COMPACT_ATOMS: atom_id res chain seq x y z
N VAL A 1 -20.35 -24.73 -15.03
CA VAL A 1 -19.16 -23.87 -14.81
C VAL A 1 -19.14 -23.47 -13.35
N ASP A 2 -18.26 -24.07 -12.55
CA ASP A 2 -18.08 -23.75 -11.14
C ASP A 2 -17.46 -22.36 -10.97
N GLY A 3 -18.29 -21.32 -11.05
CA GLY A 3 -17.86 -19.94 -10.96
C GLY A 3 -17.57 -19.51 -9.53
N ARG A 4 -16.29 -19.33 -9.17
CA ARG A 4 -15.88 -18.53 -8.00
C ARG A 4 -16.23 -17.06 -8.29
N ALA A 5 -17.40 -16.60 -7.86
CA ALA A 5 -17.96 -15.31 -8.26
C ALA A 5 -17.30 -14.05 -7.63
N CYS A 6 -16.25 -14.17 -6.80
CA CYS A 6 -15.60 -13.00 -6.20
C CYS A 6 -14.14 -13.30 -5.79
N THR A 7 -13.18 -12.87 -6.59
CA THR A 7 -11.73 -12.89 -6.25
C THR A 7 -11.27 -11.46 -5.94
N LEU A 8 -10.22 -11.31 -5.11
CA LEU A 8 -9.65 -9.98 -4.82
C LEU A 8 -9.20 -9.23 -6.09
N PRO A 9 -8.57 -9.88 -7.09
CA PRO A 9 -8.30 -9.25 -8.38
C PRO A 9 -9.54 -8.72 -9.11
N LEU A 10 -10.65 -9.47 -9.11
CA LEU A 10 -11.89 -9.01 -9.72
C LEU A 10 -12.48 -7.81 -8.97
N VAL A 11 -12.47 -7.83 -7.63
CA VAL A 11 -12.94 -6.70 -6.80
C VAL A 11 -12.12 -5.45 -7.09
N PHE A 12 -10.79 -5.57 -7.14
CA PHE A 12 -9.88 -4.47 -7.47
C PHE A 12 -10.23 -3.81 -8.82
N LEU A 13 -10.56 -4.62 -9.84
CA LEU A 13 -11.01 -4.12 -11.15
C LEU A 13 -12.39 -3.47 -11.11
N GLN A 14 -13.34 -4.04 -10.37
CA GLN A 14 -14.71 -3.54 -10.24
C GLN A 14 -14.76 -2.16 -9.59
N VAL A 15 -13.98 -1.95 -8.52
CA VAL A 15 -13.96 -0.67 -7.79
C VAL A 15 -13.07 0.39 -8.46
N ALA A 16 -12.31 0.03 -9.50
CA ALA A 16 -11.31 0.92 -10.11
C ALA A 16 -11.88 2.27 -10.59
N LEU A 17 -13.14 2.30 -11.03
CA LEU A 17 -13.76 3.56 -11.47
C LEU A 17 -14.28 4.44 -10.33
N GLU A 18 -14.64 3.83 -9.20
CA GLU A 18 -15.16 4.55 -8.02
C GLU A 18 -14.05 5.23 -7.21
N TYR A 19 -12.84 4.68 -7.27
CA TYR A 19 -11.69 5.13 -6.47
C TYR A 19 -10.86 6.14 -7.24
N SER A 20 -10.31 7.19 -6.62
CA SER A 20 -9.27 7.97 -7.28
C SER A 20 -8.05 7.11 -7.61
N ILE A 21 -7.14 7.58 -8.47
CA ILE A 21 -5.94 6.79 -8.79
C ILE A 21 -5.08 6.51 -7.55
N HIS A 22 -4.96 7.47 -6.64
CA HIS A 22 -4.25 7.31 -5.37
C HIS A 22 -4.89 6.26 -4.48
N GLU A 23 -6.21 6.31 -4.32
CA GLU A 23 -6.92 5.32 -3.49
C GLU A 23 -6.89 3.93 -4.10
N LEU A 24 -6.93 3.81 -5.43
CA LEU A 24 -6.82 2.53 -6.10
C LEU A 24 -5.42 1.93 -5.92
N ILE A 25 -4.36 2.75 -6.03
CA ILE A 25 -2.99 2.31 -5.75
C ILE A 25 -2.87 1.85 -4.29
N TYR A 26 -3.36 2.66 -3.35
CA TYR A 26 -3.33 2.30 -1.93
C TYR A 26 -4.11 1.01 -1.65
N LEU A 27 -5.32 0.85 -2.20
CA LEU A 27 -6.10 -0.38 -2.09
C LEU A 27 -5.33 -1.59 -2.65
N GLY A 28 -4.68 -1.45 -3.81
CA GLY A 28 -3.86 -2.51 -4.39
C GLY A 28 -2.72 -2.93 -3.47
N LEU A 29 -2.02 -1.96 -2.86
CA LEU A 29 -0.97 -2.23 -1.87
C LEU A 29 -1.52 -2.94 -0.63
N GLN A 30 -2.71 -2.56 -0.15
CA GLN A 30 -3.36 -3.24 0.99
C GLN A 30 -3.88 -4.63 0.66
N ILE A 31 -4.24 -4.90 -0.61
CA ILE A 31 -4.63 -6.24 -1.07
C ILE A 31 -3.42 -7.16 -1.16
N CYS A 32 -2.25 -6.61 -1.54
CA CYS A 32 -0.98 -7.33 -1.68
C CYS A 32 -0.10 -7.27 -0.41
N SER A 33 -0.64 -6.76 0.71
CA SER A 33 0.06 -6.74 1.99
C SER A 33 -0.03 -8.09 2.68
N TYR A 34 0.90 -8.34 3.60
CA TYR A 34 0.82 -9.46 4.53
C TYR A 34 1.18 -8.96 5.92
N ARG A 35 0.61 -9.58 6.96
CA ARG A 35 1.03 -9.35 8.34
C ARG A 35 1.96 -10.48 8.74
N GLU A 36 2.88 -10.22 9.66
CA GLU A 36 3.81 -11.24 10.14
C GLU A 36 3.06 -12.50 10.61
N GLY A 37 3.43 -13.67 10.07
CA GLY A 37 2.74 -14.94 10.31
C GLY A 37 1.65 -15.31 9.28
N ASP A 38 1.19 -14.36 8.47
CA ASP A 38 0.20 -14.57 7.40
C ASP A 38 0.84 -14.67 6.01
N ARG A 39 0.18 -15.38 5.09
CA ARG A 39 0.51 -15.34 3.66
C ARG A 39 -0.21 -14.16 2.98
N PRO A 40 0.39 -13.49 1.99
CA PRO A 40 -0.30 -12.49 1.17
C PRO A 40 -1.60 -13.08 0.60
N ARG A 41 -2.71 -12.33 0.69
CA ARG A 41 -4.02 -12.79 0.19
C ARG A 41 -4.15 -12.71 -1.32
N CYS A 42 -3.29 -11.92 -1.93
CA CYS A 42 -3.19 -11.69 -3.35
C CYS A 42 -1.77 -11.15 -3.61
N THR A 43 -1.29 -11.31 -4.83
CA THR A 43 -0.05 -10.72 -5.32
C THR A 43 -0.34 -9.66 -6.37
N VAL A 44 0.62 -8.77 -6.61
CA VAL A 44 0.56 -7.81 -7.72
C VAL A 44 0.41 -8.53 -9.05
N GLU A 45 1.01 -9.71 -9.20
CA GLU A 45 0.93 -10.50 -10.43
C GLU A 45 -0.46 -11.12 -10.66
N GLU A 46 -1.15 -11.55 -9.61
CA GLU A 46 -2.54 -12.00 -9.72
C GLU A 46 -3.48 -10.83 -10.09
N LEU A 47 -3.25 -9.62 -9.54
CA LEU A 47 -3.98 -8.41 -9.96
C LEU A 47 -3.73 -8.09 -11.44
N ARG A 48 -2.48 -8.23 -11.90
CA ARG A 48 -2.07 -8.00 -13.29
C ARG A 48 -2.72 -9.00 -14.24
N THR A 49 -2.54 -10.29 -13.97
CA THR A 49 -3.11 -11.39 -14.77
C THR A 49 -4.61 -11.20 -14.97
N CYS A 50 -5.35 -10.97 -13.87
CA CYS A 50 -6.79 -10.74 -13.94
C CYS A 50 -7.16 -9.51 -14.80
N ALA A 51 -6.42 -8.41 -14.65
CA ALA A 51 -6.66 -7.21 -15.44
C ALA A 51 -6.33 -7.41 -16.93
N GLU A 52 -5.36 -8.26 -17.25
CA GLU A 52 -4.97 -8.58 -18.62
C GLU A 52 -5.99 -9.49 -19.32
N GLU A 53 -6.50 -10.49 -18.61
CA GLU A 53 -7.53 -11.44 -19.06
C GLU A 53 -8.89 -10.76 -19.30
N LEU A 54 -9.33 -9.88 -18.39
CA LEU A 54 -10.66 -9.24 -18.45
C LEU A 54 -10.69 -8.05 -19.43
N ARG A 55 -10.39 -8.32 -20.70
CA ARG A 55 -10.46 -7.34 -21.80
C ARG A 55 -11.88 -6.78 -21.91
N GLY A 56 -11.99 -5.46 -22.07
CA GLY A 56 -13.28 -4.76 -22.14
C GLY A 56 -13.90 -4.40 -20.79
N HIS A 57 -13.39 -4.93 -19.66
CA HIS A 57 -13.94 -4.57 -18.35
C HIS A 57 -13.84 -3.07 -18.05
N ARG A 58 -14.94 -2.50 -17.58
CA ARG A 58 -15.04 -1.08 -17.20
C ARG A 58 -14.13 -0.82 -16.01
N GLY A 59 -13.07 -0.04 -16.18
CA GLY A 59 -12.06 0.22 -15.13
C GLY A 59 -10.70 -0.45 -15.36
N ARG A 60 -10.59 -1.41 -16.29
CA ARG A 60 -9.34 -2.11 -16.65
C ARG A 60 -8.17 -1.16 -16.89
N ARG A 61 -8.36 -0.12 -17.71
CA ARG A 61 -7.30 0.85 -18.04
C ARG A 61 -6.74 1.55 -16.80
N LYS A 62 -7.60 1.85 -15.81
CA LYS A 62 -7.22 2.52 -14.57
C LYS A 62 -6.56 1.56 -13.58
N ALA A 63 -7.06 0.32 -13.50
CA ALA A 63 -6.42 -0.76 -12.75
C ALA A 63 -5.00 -1.04 -13.26
N LEU A 64 -4.81 -1.24 -14.57
CA LEU A 64 -3.48 -1.42 -15.17
C LEU A 64 -2.56 -0.21 -14.95
N ARG A 65 -3.13 1.01 -14.87
CA ARG A 65 -2.36 2.21 -14.50
C ARG A 65 -1.92 2.19 -13.04
N ALA A 66 -2.78 1.73 -12.11
CA ALA A 66 -2.45 1.61 -10.70
C ALA A 66 -1.40 0.50 -10.46
N ILE A 67 -1.56 -0.65 -11.11
CA ILE A 67 -0.68 -1.84 -11.00
C ILE A 67 0.79 -1.51 -11.28
N ARG A 68 1.09 -0.50 -12.12
CA ARG A 68 2.47 -0.03 -12.36
C ARG A 68 3.20 0.52 -11.13
N TYR A 69 2.45 0.84 -10.07
CA TYR A 69 2.94 1.44 -8.85
C TYR A 69 2.60 0.59 -7.62
N LEU A 70 2.25 -0.69 -7.82
CA LEU A 70 2.07 -1.60 -6.71
C LEU A 70 3.40 -2.33 -6.45
N ALA A 71 3.56 -2.75 -5.20
CA ALA A 71 4.56 -3.68 -4.76
C ALA A 71 3.87 -4.65 -3.79
N ASP A 72 4.35 -5.90 -3.78
CA ASP A 72 3.99 -6.84 -2.75
C ASP A 72 4.64 -6.45 -1.42
N ASN A 73 4.26 -7.14 -0.36
CA ASN A 73 5.04 -7.22 0.86
C ASN A 73 5.02 -6.04 1.82
N SER A 74 4.09 -5.09 1.69
CA SER A 74 3.86 -4.12 2.78
C SER A 74 3.35 -4.85 4.04
N ARG A 75 3.83 -4.46 5.23
CA ARG A 75 3.40 -4.98 6.53
C ARG A 75 2.49 -4.03 7.30
N SER A 76 2.48 -2.75 6.93
CA SER A 76 1.57 -1.77 7.52
C SER A 76 0.96 -0.80 6.49
N PRO A 77 -0.24 -0.25 6.80
CA PRO A 77 -0.81 0.88 6.06
C PRO A 77 0.15 2.06 5.88
N MET A 78 1.01 2.34 6.87
CA MET A 78 1.89 3.49 6.87
C MET A 78 3.10 3.27 5.96
N GLU A 79 3.68 2.07 5.95
CA GLU A 79 4.69 1.69 4.95
C GLU A 79 4.18 1.84 3.53
N SER A 80 2.94 1.41 3.26
CA SER A 80 2.32 1.59 1.93
C SER A 80 2.20 3.06 1.54
N ILE A 81 1.86 3.94 2.49
CA ILE A 81 1.74 5.38 2.25
C ILE A 81 3.13 6.00 2.04
N LEU A 82 4.12 5.66 2.88
CA LEU A 82 5.52 6.07 2.71
C LEU A 82 6.04 5.63 1.33
N TYR A 83 5.76 4.39 0.94
CA TYR A 83 6.06 3.85 -0.38
C TYR A 83 5.44 4.70 -1.47
N MET A 84 4.17 5.08 -1.35
CA MET A 84 3.53 5.94 -2.34
C MET A 84 4.19 7.33 -2.44
N PHE A 85 4.57 7.95 -1.32
CA PHE A 85 5.30 9.22 -1.32
C PHE A 85 6.65 9.12 -2.05
N LEU A 86 7.37 8.00 -1.91
CA LEU A 86 8.69 7.85 -2.54
C LEU A 86 8.60 7.33 -3.99
N ARG A 87 7.80 6.31 -4.24
CA ARG A 87 7.68 5.58 -5.52
C ARG A 87 6.93 6.37 -6.59
N LEU A 88 5.81 7.01 -6.23
CA LEU A 88 4.92 7.60 -7.24
C LEU A 88 5.62 8.74 -7.99
N PRO A 89 5.36 8.92 -9.29
CA PRO A 89 5.91 10.04 -10.04
C PRO A 89 5.39 11.37 -9.49
N ASN A 90 6.09 12.47 -9.79
CA ASN A 90 5.68 13.83 -9.41
C ASN A 90 4.23 14.17 -9.84
N ALA A 91 3.78 13.65 -10.98
CA ALA A 91 2.40 13.86 -11.47
C ALA A 91 1.33 13.20 -10.58
N LEU A 92 1.75 12.31 -9.68
CA LEU A 92 0.96 11.67 -8.63
C LEU A 92 1.44 12.06 -7.22
N GLY A 93 2.26 13.11 -7.09
CA GLY A 93 2.62 13.71 -5.80
C GLY A 93 3.83 13.08 -5.09
N GLY A 94 4.43 12.02 -5.64
CA GLY A 94 5.60 11.37 -5.06
C GLY A 94 6.94 11.80 -5.69
N CYS A 95 8.03 11.18 -5.23
CA CYS A 95 9.41 11.49 -5.63
C CYS A 95 9.90 10.78 -6.91
N GLY A 96 9.19 9.75 -7.37
CA GLY A 96 9.53 9.00 -8.58
C GLY A 96 10.69 8.01 -8.42
N PHE A 97 10.92 7.48 -7.22
CA PHE A 97 11.93 6.45 -6.99
C PHE A 97 11.56 5.20 -7.78
N LYS A 98 12.56 4.49 -8.30
CA LYS A 98 12.35 3.29 -9.13
C LYS A 98 12.63 2.00 -8.36
N GLU A 99 13.73 1.99 -7.62
CA GLU A 99 14.22 0.83 -6.88
C GLU A 99 13.80 0.97 -5.42
N ILE A 100 12.59 0.54 -5.09
CA ILE A 100 12.11 0.42 -3.71
C ILE A 100 11.53 -0.97 -3.56
N VAL A 101 12.02 -1.71 -2.56
CA VAL A 101 11.53 -3.02 -2.17
C VAL A 101 10.93 -2.91 -0.77
N LEU A 102 9.72 -3.42 -0.57
CA LEU A 102 9.06 -3.40 0.74
C LEU A 102 9.46 -4.62 1.55
N ASN A 103 9.77 -4.40 2.84
CA ASN A 103 10.08 -5.46 3.81
C ASN A 103 11.13 -6.45 3.32
N GLU A 104 12.21 -5.93 2.73
CA GLU A 104 13.32 -6.75 2.25
C GLU A 104 14.03 -7.39 3.45
N LYS A 105 14.28 -8.70 3.35
CA LYS A 105 15.01 -9.45 4.36
C LYS A 105 16.50 -9.14 4.24
N ILE A 106 17.07 -8.53 5.26
CA ILE A 106 18.51 -8.29 5.38
C ILE A 106 19.07 -9.28 6.40
N VAL A 107 19.93 -10.18 5.94
CA VAL A 107 20.68 -11.10 6.81
C VAL A 107 22.07 -10.52 6.97
N LEU A 108 22.51 -10.32 8.21
CA LEU A 108 23.88 -9.88 8.50
C LEU A 108 24.89 -10.89 7.92
N GLU A 109 26.06 -10.41 7.54
CA GLU A 109 27.12 -11.20 6.91
C GLU A 109 27.58 -12.36 7.82
N ASP A 110 27.56 -12.16 9.13
CA ASP A 110 27.87 -13.18 10.13
C ASP A 110 26.72 -14.17 10.40
N GLY A 111 25.55 -13.94 9.81
CA GLY A 111 24.33 -14.75 9.97
C GLY A 111 23.69 -14.65 11.36
N SER A 112 24.17 -13.77 12.25
CA SER A 112 23.74 -13.69 13.65
C SER A 112 22.33 -13.12 13.80
N LYS A 113 21.95 -12.18 12.93
CA LYS A 113 20.65 -11.51 12.95
C LYS A 113 20.05 -11.35 11.57
N THR A 114 18.72 -11.27 11.56
CA THR A 114 17.92 -10.93 10.39
C THR A 114 17.08 -9.70 10.73
N TYR A 115 17.13 -8.70 9.85
CA TYR A 115 16.30 -7.51 9.91
C TYR A 115 15.39 -7.43 8.68
N PHE A 116 14.32 -6.66 8.78
CA PHE A 116 13.42 -6.37 7.67
C PHE A 116 13.34 -4.86 7.49
N ALA A 117 13.83 -4.40 6.35
CA ALA A 117 13.80 -2.99 5.98
C ALA A 117 12.41 -2.63 5.45
N ASP A 118 11.72 -1.68 6.10
CA ASP A 118 10.38 -1.23 5.70
C ASP A 118 10.35 -0.93 4.20
N LEU A 119 11.24 -0.02 3.77
CA LEU A 119 11.49 0.31 2.38
C LEU A 119 13.00 0.30 2.11
N TYR A 120 13.45 -0.65 1.32
CA TYR A 120 14.84 -0.81 0.95
C TYR A 120 15.14 -0.29 -0.46
N VAL A 121 16.24 0.45 -0.60
CA VAL A 121 16.82 0.88 -1.89
C VAL A 121 18.15 0.14 -2.12
N PRO A 122 18.15 -0.98 -2.86
CA PRO A 122 19.32 -1.87 -2.98
C PRO A 122 20.57 -1.21 -3.53
N SER A 123 20.44 -0.39 -4.57
CA SER A 123 21.58 0.26 -5.24
C SER A 123 22.41 1.17 -4.34
N SER A 124 21.88 1.51 -3.17
CA SER A 124 22.51 2.43 -2.24
C SER A 124 22.59 1.90 -0.80
N LYS A 125 22.29 0.59 -0.59
CA LYS A 125 22.13 -0.04 0.74
C LYS A 125 21.38 0.87 1.74
N LEU A 126 20.25 1.44 1.31
CA LEU A 126 19.52 2.42 2.11
C LEU A 126 18.22 1.78 2.62
N ASP A 127 18.10 1.70 3.95
CA ASP A 127 16.89 1.35 4.68
C ASP A 127 16.14 2.64 5.06
N ILE A 128 14.85 2.72 4.73
CA ILE A 128 13.99 3.86 5.03
C ILE A 128 12.83 3.36 5.87
N GLU A 129 12.83 3.74 7.14
CA GLU A 129 11.90 3.24 8.14
C GLU A 129 10.81 4.26 8.42
N TYR A 130 9.57 3.80 8.62
CA TYR A 130 8.50 4.67 9.07
C TYR A 130 8.54 4.80 10.61
N ASP A 131 8.71 6.04 11.08
CA ASP A 131 8.70 6.32 12.51
C ASP A 131 7.28 6.43 13.04
N SER A 132 6.89 5.46 13.87
CA SER A 132 5.56 5.40 14.49
C SER A 132 5.45 6.09 15.85
N GLU A 133 6.43 6.91 16.27
CA GLU A 133 6.58 7.59 17.57
C GLU A 133 5.37 8.42 18.12
N GLU A 134 4.17 8.30 17.55
CA GLU A 134 2.90 8.65 18.20
C GLU A 134 2.56 7.76 19.42
N PHE A 135 3.37 6.75 19.75
CA PHE A 135 3.22 5.89 20.93
C PHE A 135 4.53 5.85 21.72
N HIS A 136 4.44 6.07 23.04
CA HIS A 136 5.57 6.13 23.97
C HIS A 136 6.56 4.96 23.83
N SER A 137 7.65 5.15 23.09
CA SER A 137 8.73 4.17 23.00
C SER A 137 9.41 4.01 24.36
N SER A 138 9.45 2.77 24.85
CA SER A 138 10.17 2.41 26.07
C SER A 138 11.68 2.55 25.86
N ALA A 139 12.45 2.74 26.95
CA ALA A 139 13.91 2.74 26.87
C ALA A 139 14.48 1.44 26.25
N SER A 140 13.75 0.33 26.38
CA SER A 140 14.13 -0.95 25.78
C SER A 140 13.98 -0.97 24.26
N GLU A 141 12.92 -0.35 23.71
CA GLU A 141 12.71 -0.26 22.25
C GLU A 141 13.76 0.65 21.62
N ILE A 142 14.01 1.82 22.23
CA ILE A 142 15.06 2.74 21.79
C ILE A 142 16.43 2.04 21.75
N SER A 143 16.75 1.20 22.75
CA SER A 143 18.00 0.46 22.77
C SER A 143 18.09 -0.58 21.64
N ARG A 144 16.99 -1.30 21.35
CA ARG A 144 16.94 -2.29 20.27
C ARG A 144 17.08 -1.63 18.89
N ASP A 145 16.44 -0.48 18.68
CA ASP A 145 16.51 0.26 17.41
C ASP A 145 17.93 0.82 17.17
N ARG A 146 18.59 1.29 18.24
CA ARG A 146 20.00 1.70 18.17
C ARG A 146 20.92 0.52 17.85
N GLU A 147 20.71 -0.62 18.50
CA GLU A 147 21.49 -1.84 18.25
C GLU A 147 21.30 -2.32 16.81
N ARG A 148 20.05 -2.36 16.32
CA ARG A 148 19.73 -2.68 14.92
C ARG A 148 20.45 -1.74 13.96
N THR A 149 20.36 -0.43 14.20
CA THR A 149 20.99 0.58 13.35
C THR A 149 22.50 0.38 13.31
N ALA A 150 23.14 0.17 14.46
CA ALA A 150 24.58 -0.05 14.56
C ALA A 150 25.03 -1.30 13.78
N HIS A 151 24.28 -2.40 13.84
CA HIS A 151 24.59 -3.60 13.06
C HIS A 151 24.49 -3.36 11.55
N LEU A 152 23.42 -2.71 11.10
CA LEU A 152 23.24 -2.38 9.69
C LEU A 152 24.34 -1.43 9.18
N GLU A 153 24.67 -0.40 9.97
CA GLU A 153 25.73 0.56 9.62
C GLU A 153 27.12 -0.10 9.54
N ALA A 154 27.41 -1.07 10.41
CA ALA A 154 28.66 -1.84 10.37
C ALA A 154 28.87 -2.57 9.03
N GLU A 155 27.80 -2.97 8.36
CA GLU A 155 27.82 -3.63 7.04
C GLU A 155 27.61 -2.65 5.86
N GLY A 156 27.72 -1.35 6.14
CA GLY A 156 27.63 -0.28 5.15
C GLY A 156 26.22 0.05 4.69
N TYR A 157 25.19 -0.38 5.43
CA TYR A 157 23.83 0.13 5.23
C TYR A 157 23.70 1.53 5.82
N ARG A 158 22.74 2.28 5.31
CA ARG A 158 22.34 3.58 5.88
C ARG A 158 20.87 3.48 6.26
N VAL A 159 20.53 3.90 7.47
CA VAL A 159 19.16 3.87 7.97
C VAL A 159 18.63 5.31 8.05
N VAL A 160 17.42 5.54 7.54
CA VAL A 160 16.72 6.83 7.64
C VAL A 160 15.33 6.62 8.19
N SER A 161 15.11 7.11 9.42
CA SER A 161 13.78 7.17 10.01
C SER A 161 12.97 8.34 9.41
N VAL A 162 11.71 8.09 9.08
CA VAL A 162 10.78 9.05 8.48
C VAL A 162 9.52 9.18 9.33
N GLY A 163 9.39 10.32 10.00
CA GLY A 163 8.22 10.62 10.82
C GLY A 163 7.03 11.18 10.05
N TYR A 164 5.85 11.08 10.69
CA TYR A 164 4.59 11.61 10.19
C TYR A 164 4.69 13.09 9.74
N SER A 165 5.34 13.94 10.54
CA SER A 165 5.46 15.38 10.28
C SER A 165 6.20 15.67 8.97
N GLN A 166 7.17 14.81 8.60
CA GLN A 166 7.92 14.92 7.34
C GLN A 166 7.05 14.58 6.14
N LEU A 167 6.07 13.68 6.27
CA LEU A 167 5.14 13.34 5.19
C LEU A 167 3.96 14.33 5.11
N ASN A 168 3.48 14.81 6.26
CA ASN A 168 2.30 15.68 6.33
C ASN A 168 2.58 17.13 5.90
N ASN A 169 3.81 17.62 6.13
CA ASN A 169 4.20 18.99 5.79
C ASN A 169 5.00 19.04 4.48
N LEU A 170 4.54 19.83 3.51
CA LEU A 170 5.19 19.94 2.20
C LEU A 170 6.65 20.42 2.25
N LYS A 171 6.97 21.38 3.13
CA LYS A 171 8.35 21.90 3.26
C LYS A 171 9.26 20.82 3.85
N ALA A 172 8.79 20.11 4.88
CA ALA A 172 9.50 19.00 5.49
C ALA A 172 9.69 17.85 4.49
N PHE A 173 8.65 17.50 3.74
CA PHE A 173 8.71 16.48 2.70
C PHE A 173 9.73 16.81 1.61
N ARG A 174 9.79 18.08 1.16
CA ARG A 174 10.81 18.52 0.19
C ARG A 174 12.23 18.41 0.74
N ASN A 175 12.42 18.62 2.04
CA ASN A 175 13.71 18.44 2.68
C ASN A 175 14.09 16.96 2.79
N LEU A 176 13.15 16.10 3.19
CA LEU A 176 13.31 14.65 3.16
C LEU A 176 13.67 14.16 1.75
N ALA A 177 12.91 14.56 0.72
CA ALA A 177 13.19 14.22 -0.67
C ALA A 177 14.63 14.63 -1.06
N ARG A 178 15.07 15.84 -0.70
CA ARG A 178 16.43 16.30 -0.97
C ARG A 178 17.48 15.47 -0.22
N GLN A 179 17.26 15.12 1.04
CA GLN A 179 18.14 14.23 1.80
C GLN A 179 18.27 12.87 1.11
N LEU A 180 17.13 12.21 0.84
CA LEU A 180 17.10 10.91 0.17
C LEU A 180 17.75 10.98 -1.22
N SER A 181 17.54 12.05 -1.98
CA SER A 181 18.15 12.26 -3.31
C SER A 181 19.68 12.21 -3.30
N ARG A 182 20.30 12.71 -2.22
CA ARG A 182 21.75 12.68 -2.05
C ARG A 182 22.21 11.27 -1.70
N LEU A 183 21.47 10.57 -0.83
CA LEU A 183 21.81 9.21 -0.42
C LEU A 183 21.75 8.22 -1.58
N ILE A 184 20.73 8.36 -2.44
CA ILE A 184 20.57 7.49 -3.63
C ILE A 184 21.39 7.96 -4.85
N GLY A 185 22.07 9.11 -4.77
CA GLY A 185 22.84 9.68 -5.88
C GLY A 185 22.00 10.11 -7.11
N LYS A 186 20.68 10.29 -6.96
CA LYS A 186 19.76 10.66 -8.06
C LYS A 186 19.05 11.96 -7.74
N ARG A 187 19.19 12.96 -8.61
CA ARG A 187 18.56 14.28 -8.40
C ARG A 187 17.06 14.21 -8.63
N ILE A 188 16.28 14.57 -7.61
CA ILE A 188 14.82 14.66 -7.68
C ILE A 188 14.43 16.08 -8.07
N TYR A 189 13.71 16.23 -9.18
CA TYR A 189 13.12 17.51 -9.58
C TYR A 189 11.61 17.40 -9.61
N ILE A 190 10.94 18.08 -8.67
CA ILE A 190 9.48 18.18 -8.65
C ILE A 190 9.06 19.24 -9.68
N ARG A 191 8.60 18.80 -10.86
CA ARG A 191 8.25 19.69 -12.00
C ARG A 191 6.83 19.49 -12.55
N ALA A 192 6.01 18.64 -11.93
CA ALA A 192 4.69 18.34 -12.46
C ALA A 192 3.65 19.38 -12.04
N ARG A 193 2.84 19.86 -13.00
CA ARG A 193 1.74 20.81 -12.75
C ARG A 193 0.77 20.33 -11.67
N LYS A 194 0.45 19.04 -11.67
CA LYS A 194 -0.49 18.40 -10.73
C LYS A 194 0.17 17.93 -9.42
N PHE A 195 1.44 18.28 -9.17
CA PHE A 195 2.15 17.79 -8.01
C PHE A 195 1.45 18.18 -6.71
N PHE A 196 1.07 19.44 -6.54
CA PHE A 196 0.47 19.93 -5.29
C PHE A 196 -0.88 19.27 -5.00
N GLU A 197 -1.77 19.21 -5.98
CA GLU A 197 -3.06 18.51 -5.88
C GLU A 197 -2.87 17.04 -5.50
N SER A 198 -1.89 16.38 -6.11
CA SER A 198 -1.63 14.96 -5.88
C SER A 198 -0.90 14.70 -4.56
N PHE A 199 -0.07 15.64 -4.11
CA PHE A 199 0.56 15.62 -2.79
C PHE A 199 -0.51 15.76 -1.70
N VAL A 200 -1.49 16.65 -1.89
CA VAL A 200 -2.64 16.75 -0.99
C VAL A 200 -3.42 15.43 -0.97
N ALA A 201 -3.64 14.77 -2.11
CA ALA A 201 -4.29 13.47 -2.13
C ALA A 201 -3.52 12.38 -1.34
N LEU A 202 -2.19 12.37 -1.41
CA LEU A 202 -1.35 11.48 -0.58
C LEU A 202 -1.42 11.84 0.90
N ARG A 203 -1.35 13.13 1.22
CA ARG A 203 -1.49 13.64 2.58
C ARG A 203 -2.87 13.32 3.16
N ASP A 204 -3.92 13.35 2.35
CA ASP A 204 -5.26 12.99 2.80
C ASP A 204 -5.35 11.49 3.12
N LEU A 205 -4.69 10.61 2.34
CA LEU A 205 -4.57 9.19 2.69
C LEU A 205 -3.84 8.98 4.02
N LEU A 206 -2.77 9.76 4.26
CA LEU A 206 -2.01 9.81 5.50
C LEU A 206 -2.88 10.26 6.70
N LEU A 207 -3.53 11.42 6.59
CA LEU A 207 -4.38 12.04 7.62
C LEU A 207 -5.63 11.21 7.95
N ARG A 208 -6.23 10.58 6.95
CA ARG A 208 -7.47 9.81 7.11
C ARG A 208 -7.23 8.43 7.74
N LYS A 209 -6.01 8.07 8.15
CA LYS A 209 -5.63 6.76 8.72
C LYS A 209 -6.30 5.58 7.99
N GLY A 210 -6.35 5.53 6.65
CA GLY A 210 -7.07 4.43 5.95
C GLY A 210 -8.57 4.26 6.31
N HIS A 211 -9.17 5.19 7.06
CA HIS A 211 -10.56 5.16 7.50
C HIS A 211 -11.51 5.79 6.49
N SER A 212 -11.06 6.59 5.51
CA SER A 212 -11.99 7.16 4.50
C SER A 212 -12.22 6.30 3.26
N ILE A 213 -11.51 5.19 3.07
CA ILE A 213 -12.03 4.15 2.16
C ILE A 213 -13.39 3.65 2.69
N ARG A 214 -13.60 3.72 4.02
CA ARG A 214 -14.83 3.31 4.71
C ARG A 214 -16.05 4.20 4.41
N SER A 215 -15.89 5.42 3.89
CA SER A 215 -17.00 6.37 3.67
C SER A 215 -17.47 6.49 2.21
N ARG A 216 -16.77 5.87 1.25
CA ARG A 216 -17.12 5.95 -0.19
C ARG A 216 -17.79 4.71 -0.75
N PHE A 217 -17.74 3.62 0.00
CA PHE A 217 -18.58 2.47 -0.29
C PHE A 217 -20.04 2.91 -0.15
N ARG A 218 -20.69 3.15 -1.30
CA ARG A 218 -22.14 3.34 -1.36
C ARG A 218 -22.76 1.95 -1.46
N LYS A 219 -23.74 1.66 -0.60
CA LYS A 219 -24.46 0.38 -0.64
C LYS A 219 -25.09 0.27 -2.03
N ILE A 220 -24.64 -0.70 -2.81
CA ILE A 220 -25.26 -1.02 -4.09
C ILE A 220 -26.65 -1.48 -3.77
N HIS A 221 -27.65 -0.81 -4.32
CA HIS A 221 -29.03 -1.23 -4.16
C HIS A 221 -29.36 -2.32 -5.18
N ARG A 222 -30.29 -3.22 -4.83
CA ARG A 222 -30.64 -4.37 -5.68
C ARG A 222 -31.02 -3.98 -7.12
N HIS A 223 -31.57 -2.78 -7.31
CA HIS A 223 -31.97 -2.24 -8.61
C HIS A 223 -30.79 -1.75 -9.46
N GLU A 224 -29.62 -1.54 -8.86
CA GLU A 224 -28.38 -1.12 -9.52
C GLU A 224 -27.57 -2.32 -10.04
N VAL A 225 -27.98 -3.55 -9.70
CA VAL A 225 -27.35 -4.80 -10.16
C VAL A 225 -28.01 -5.27 -11.47
N PRO A 226 -27.25 -5.48 -12.57
CA PRO A 226 -27.80 -5.96 -13.83
C PRO A 226 -28.60 -7.25 -13.68
N TRP A 227 -29.81 -7.31 -14.26
CA TRP A 227 -30.76 -8.40 -14.02
C TRP A 227 -30.40 -9.66 -14.82
N HIS A 228 -30.06 -10.75 -14.12
CA HIS A 228 -29.88 -12.08 -14.69
C HIS A 228 -30.25 -13.17 -13.67
N SER A 229 -30.34 -14.43 -14.12
CA SER A 229 -30.55 -15.57 -13.21
C SER A 229 -29.42 -15.64 -12.18
N GLY A 230 -29.74 -15.54 -10.89
CA GLY A 230 -28.78 -15.58 -9.78
C GLY A 230 -28.57 -14.26 -9.01
N VAL A 231 -29.09 -13.13 -9.49
CA VAL A 231 -28.91 -11.80 -8.85
C VAL A 231 -29.43 -11.76 -7.41
N ARG A 232 -30.55 -12.44 -7.10
CA ARG A 232 -31.06 -12.52 -5.71
C ARG A 232 -30.06 -13.15 -4.75
N THR A 233 -29.39 -14.22 -5.19
CA THR A 233 -28.42 -14.96 -4.39
C THR A 233 -27.12 -14.17 -4.26
N ALA A 234 -26.61 -13.61 -5.36
CA ALA A 234 -25.43 -12.75 -5.35
C ALA A 234 -25.61 -11.50 -4.47
N TYR A 235 -26.78 -10.85 -4.55
CA TYR A 235 -27.10 -9.68 -3.74
C TYR A 235 -27.19 -10.02 -2.24
N ARG A 236 -27.71 -11.21 -1.87
CA ARG A 236 -27.72 -11.67 -0.47
C ARG A 236 -26.30 -11.87 0.07
N ILE A 237 -25.40 -12.46 -0.73
CA ILE A 237 -23.99 -12.66 -0.36
C ILE A 237 -23.28 -11.31 -0.21
N TYR A 238 -23.47 -10.41 -1.17
CA TYR A 238 -22.98 -9.03 -1.11
C TYR A 238 -23.45 -8.32 0.17
N LEU A 239 -24.75 -8.38 0.50
CA LEU A 239 -25.32 -7.72 1.67
C LEU A 239 -24.71 -8.25 2.98
N THR A 240 -24.44 -9.56 3.06
CA THR A 240 -23.80 -10.19 4.21
C THR A 240 -22.34 -9.75 4.35
N ALA A 241 -21.58 -9.72 3.26
CA ALA A 241 -20.19 -9.23 3.25
C ALA A 241 -20.13 -7.74 3.62
N TRP A 242 -21.06 -6.94 3.07
CA TRP A 242 -21.24 -5.52 3.37
C TRP A 242 -21.48 -5.24 4.84
N ASN A 243 -22.41 -5.97 5.46
CA ASN A 243 -22.73 -5.81 6.88
C ASN A 243 -21.56 -6.20 7.79
N ARG A 244 -20.76 -7.20 7.40
CA ARG A 244 -19.55 -7.60 8.15
C ARG A 244 -18.44 -6.55 8.04
N LEU A 245 -18.23 -6.01 6.83
CA LEU A 245 -17.27 -4.93 6.56
C LEU A 245 -17.56 -3.67 7.39
N ILE A 246 -18.84 -3.33 7.59
CA ILE A 246 -19.25 -2.14 8.35
C ILE A 246 -19.16 -2.36 9.88
N ARG A 247 -19.45 -3.57 10.39
CA ARG A 247 -19.55 -3.82 11.84
C ARG A 247 -18.27 -4.33 12.50
N HIS A 248 -17.45 -5.14 11.82
CA HIS A 248 -16.26 -5.78 12.42
C HIS A 248 -15.07 -5.84 11.44
N PRO A 249 -14.32 -4.74 11.26
CA PRO A 249 -13.36 -4.57 10.15
C PRO A 249 -12.05 -5.38 10.28
N ASN A 250 -11.82 -6.07 11.40
CA ASN A 250 -10.56 -6.75 11.70
C ASN A 250 -10.67 -8.29 11.81
N LEU A 251 -11.84 -8.88 11.51
CA LEU A 251 -12.03 -10.34 11.50
C LEU A 251 -11.97 -10.90 10.07
N PRO A 252 -11.44 -12.13 9.87
CA PRO A 252 -11.35 -12.74 8.55
C PRO A 252 -12.74 -12.92 7.92
N LEU A 253 -12.85 -12.55 6.65
CA LEU A 253 -14.00 -12.82 5.79
C LEU A 253 -14.00 -14.32 5.42
N VAL A 254 -14.37 -15.17 6.37
CA VAL A 254 -14.65 -16.59 6.07
C VAL A 254 -16.06 -16.67 5.49
N LEU A 255 -16.13 -16.88 4.17
CA LEU A 255 -17.35 -17.33 3.51
C LEU A 255 -17.39 -18.86 3.63
N THR A 256 -17.75 -19.37 4.80
CA THR A 256 -18.15 -20.78 4.88
C THR A 256 -19.43 -20.94 4.06
N ARG A 257 -19.47 -21.95 3.20
CA ARG A 257 -20.73 -22.46 2.68
C ARG A 257 -21.56 -22.90 3.89
N SER A 258 -22.79 -22.40 3.99
CA SER A 258 -23.84 -23.04 4.79
C SER A 258 -24.77 -23.76 3.81
N PRO A 259 -25.37 -24.88 4.26
CA PRO A 259 -25.64 -26.10 3.48
C PRO A 259 -26.48 -25.91 2.23
#